data_AF-A0A9D1WVW6-F1
#
_entry.id   AF-A0A9D1WVW6-F1
#
_cell.length_a   1.000
_cell.length_b   1.000
_cell.length_c   1.000
_cell.angle_alpha   90.00
_cell.angle_beta   90.00
_cell.angle_gamma   90.00
#
_symmetry.space_group_name_H-M   'P 1'
#
loop_
_entity.id
_entity.type
_entity.pdbx_description
1 polymer ?
#
loop_
_entity_poly.entity_id
_entity_poly.type
_entity_poly.pdbx_seq_one_letter_code
_entity_poly.pdbx_strand_id
1 'polypeptide(L)'
;MNTRERLFEDLGNAKEMLLEERFTVLYEEEIAEIRAKKEDLKIIENLDEETAKEVEEKARLYHRAFARNFYDESKGRISDEEFFPLWEREEEVMTGLQTMQSLEGEKKQLEKELDVVSKEESMLKNRTEDAVSVRENKQVIFRSFVCMAVTALVLAVIAVFYFELPVRSFLWQIAAVVIVVFLCLTILYQNKKKAMEAEKFYRMMSGHKHSSRARLESDFQDIANDLKFYYEKFEVLLSYISEEQWNLFEFCMQISSRLRLCEDMKESGDELVDVLNKCGLKQAESWLYYPKALFDVPKRITCRERLDDRENLCAQRLMRHEREIEKNKIDI
;
A
#
# COMPACT_ATOMS: atom_id res chain seq x y z
N MET A 1 -0.81 -8.08 26.59
CA MET A 1 -0.30 -7.86 25.23
C MET A 1 1.04 -8.55 25.08
N ASN A 2 1.13 -9.50 24.15
CA ASN A 2 2.35 -10.23 23.84
C ASN A 2 3.37 -9.29 23.16
N THR A 3 4.67 -9.47 23.36
CA THR A 3 5.74 -8.67 22.71
C THR A 3 5.59 -8.63 21.19
N ARG A 4 5.05 -9.70 20.59
CA ARG A 4 4.77 -9.80 19.16
C ARG A 4 3.60 -8.93 18.69
N GLU A 5 2.56 -8.79 19.51
CA GLU A 5 1.40 -7.96 19.19
C GLU A 5 1.80 -6.48 19.20
N ARG A 6 2.60 -6.07 20.19
CA ARG A 6 3.21 -4.73 20.23
C ARG A 6 3.99 -4.40 18.97
N LEU A 7 4.92 -5.28 18.56
CA LEU A 7 5.73 -5.05 17.37
C LEU A 7 4.92 -4.93 16.08
N PHE A 8 3.78 -5.61 15.99
CA PHE A 8 2.89 -5.51 14.82
C PHE A 8 2.12 -4.19 14.81
N GLU A 9 1.64 -3.77 15.97
CA GLU A 9 0.98 -2.46 16.18
C GLU A 9 1.96 -1.31 15.90
N ASP A 10 3.18 -1.38 16.43
CA ASP A 10 4.25 -0.40 16.19
C ASP A 10 4.59 -0.30 14.69
N LEU A 11 4.63 -1.45 13.98
CA LEU A 11 4.89 -1.47 12.54
C LEU A 11 3.72 -0.86 11.74
N GLY A 12 2.48 -1.14 12.14
CA GLY A 12 1.28 -0.55 11.55
C GLY A 12 1.27 0.97 11.71
N ASN A 13 1.52 1.45 12.93
CA ASN A 13 1.61 2.87 13.25
C ASN A 13 2.75 3.57 12.46
N ALA A 14 3.89 2.88 12.29
CA ALA A 14 5.00 3.41 11.48
C ALA A 14 4.60 3.57 10.00
N LYS A 15 3.89 2.60 9.42
CA LYS A 15 3.40 2.69 8.04
C LYS A 15 2.37 3.80 7.86
N GLU A 16 1.50 4.00 8.85
CA GLU A 16 0.53 5.09 8.84
C GLU A 16 1.24 6.45 8.92
N MET A 17 2.20 6.63 9.82
CA MET A 17 3.02 7.85 9.88
C MET A 17 3.73 8.15 8.55
N LEU A 18 4.33 7.15 7.90
CA LEU A 18 4.97 7.32 6.59
C LEU A 18 3.98 7.76 5.50
N LEU A 19 2.74 7.26 5.54
CA LEU A 19 1.70 7.70 4.61
C LEU A 19 1.33 9.17 4.87
N GLU A 20 1.13 9.55 6.13
CA GLU A 20 0.80 10.92 6.50
C GLU A 20 1.93 11.90 6.13
N GLU A 21 3.20 11.52 6.33
CA GLU A 21 4.36 12.30 5.88
C GLU A 21 4.42 12.46 4.34
N ARG A 22 4.01 11.44 3.58
CA ARG A 22 3.88 11.58 2.12
C ARG A 22 2.81 12.58 1.73
N PHE A 23 1.69 12.64 2.47
CA PHE A 23 0.67 13.67 2.24
C PHE A 23 1.17 15.07 2.56
N THR A 24 1.92 15.26 3.65
CA THR A 24 2.45 16.59 3.97
C THR A 24 3.38 17.10 2.86
N VAL A 25 4.28 16.26 2.37
CA VAL A 25 5.17 16.62 1.23
C VAL A 25 4.36 16.98 -0.01
N LEU A 26 3.34 16.17 -0.36
CA LEU A 26 2.47 16.44 -1.51
C LEU A 26 1.79 17.82 -1.42
N TYR A 27 1.21 18.16 -0.27
CA TYR A 27 0.51 19.44 -0.10
C TYR A 27 1.48 20.62 0.01
N GLU A 28 2.68 20.44 0.58
CA GLU A 28 3.73 21.46 0.61
C GLU A 28 4.21 21.83 -0.80
N GLU A 29 4.47 20.83 -1.64
CA GLU A 29 4.86 21.02 -3.04
C GLU A 29 3.77 21.76 -3.84
N GLU A 30 2.52 21.32 -3.71
CA GLU A 30 1.37 21.95 -4.37
C GLU A 30 1.18 23.42 -3.92
N ILE A 31 1.32 23.71 -2.63
CA ILE A 31 1.25 25.08 -2.11
C ILE A 31 2.41 25.92 -2.65
N ALA A 32 3.62 25.37 -2.76
CA ALA A 32 4.78 26.08 -3.31
C ALA A 32 4.56 26.45 -4.79
N GLU A 33 4.03 25.54 -5.59
CA GLU A 33 3.65 25.81 -6.99
C GLU A 33 2.59 26.90 -7.09
N ILE A 34 1.53 26.81 -6.28
CA ILE A 34 0.46 27.82 -6.26
C ILE A 34 1.01 29.21 -5.90
N ARG A 35 1.89 29.28 -4.91
CA ARG A 35 2.55 30.54 -4.51
C ARG A 35 3.42 31.11 -5.62
N ALA A 36 4.15 30.27 -6.36
CA ALA A 36 4.92 30.70 -7.51
C ALA A 36 4.01 31.32 -8.60
N LYS A 37 2.87 30.70 -8.93
CA LYS A 37 1.89 31.29 -9.87
C LYS A 37 1.31 32.61 -9.37
N LYS A 38 1.04 32.73 -8.06
CA LYS A 38 0.58 33.99 -7.47
C LYS A 38 1.62 35.10 -7.55
N GLU A 39 2.89 34.77 -7.42
CA GLU A 39 3.99 35.72 -7.61
C GLU A 39 4.10 36.15 -9.07
N ASP A 40 3.99 35.22 -10.02
CA ASP A 40 3.94 35.54 -11.45
C ASP A 40 2.80 36.51 -11.79
N LEU A 41 1.60 36.31 -11.21
CA LEU A 41 0.49 37.26 -11.37
C LEU A 41 0.82 38.66 -10.88
N LYS A 42 1.58 38.78 -9.77
CA LYS A 42 2.03 40.09 -9.27
C LYS A 42 3.07 40.71 -10.19
N ILE A 43 3.93 39.92 -10.82
CA ILE A 43 4.89 40.41 -11.81
C ILE A 43 4.10 40.97 -13.00
N ILE A 44 3.15 40.20 -13.54
CA ILE A 44 2.30 40.60 -14.68
C ILE A 44 1.55 41.91 -14.40
N GLU A 45 1.06 42.11 -13.19
CA GLU A 45 0.34 43.35 -12.80
C GLU A 45 1.24 44.58 -12.68
N ASN A 46 2.55 44.39 -12.44
CA ASN A 46 3.52 45.46 -12.25
C ASN A 46 4.45 45.65 -13.46
N LEU A 47 4.14 45.02 -14.60
CA LEU A 47 4.87 45.24 -15.84
C LEU A 47 4.74 46.69 -16.31
N ASP A 48 5.79 47.17 -16.98
CA ASP A 48 5.73 48.45 -17.69
C ASP A 48 4.78 48.35 -18.89
N GLU A 49 4.32 49.50 -19.39
CA GLU A 49 3.30 49.54 -20.45
C GLU A 49 3.79 48.91 -21.77
N GLU A 50 5.09 48.93 -22.05
CA GLU A 50 5.68 48.38 -23.27
C GLU A 50 5.74 46.85 -23.19
N THR A 51 6.32 46.29 -22.11
CA THR A 51 6.32 44.83 -21.91
C THR A 51 4.93 44.26 -21.70
N ALA A 52 4.02 44.97 -21.03
CA ALA A 52 2.64 44.53 -20.87
C ALA A 52 1.92 44.38 -22.22
N LYS A 53 2.16 45.30 -23.18
CA LYS A 53 1.62 45.21 -24.54
C LYS A 53 2.24 44.04 -25.32
N GLU A 54 3.54 43.81 -25.19
CA GLU A 54 4.22 42.67 -25.83
C GLU A 54 3.64 41.34 -25.32
N VAL A 55 3.49 41.18 -23.99
CA VAL A 55 2.86 40.01 -23.37
C VAL A 55 1.42 39.84 -23.85
N GLU A 56 0.63 40.91 -23.87
CA GLU A 56 -0.76 40.88 -24.36
C GLU A 56 -0.85 40.43 -25.82
N GLU A 57 0.00 40.96 -26.69
CA GLU A 57 0.02 40.61 -28.11
C GLU A 57 0.36 39.13 -28.31
N LYS A 58 1.45 38.65 -27.70
CA LYS A 58 1.87 37.24 -27.79
C LYS A 58 0.86 36.29 -27.17
N ALA A 59 0.29 36.64 -26.01
CA ALA A 59 -0.74 35.83 -25.35
C ALA A 59 -2.01 35.71 -26.19
N ARG A 60 -2.42 36.80 -26.87
CA ARG A 60 -3.57 36.77 -27.80
C ARG A 60 -3.28 35.97 -29.06
N LEU A 61 -2.07 36.06 -29.61
CA LEU A 61 -1.66 35.28 -30.78
C LEU A 61 -1.72 33.78 -30.46
N TYR A 62 -1.10 33.37 -29.36
CA TYR A 62 -1.16 31.99 -28.89
C TYR A 62 -2.61 31.54 -28.62
N HIS A 63 -3.41 32.36 -27.92
CA HIS A 63 -4.81 31.99 -27.65
C HIS A 63 -5.65 31.86 -28.93
N ARG A 64 -5.39 32.66 -29.97
CA ARG A 64 -6.05 32.52 -31.28
C ARG A 64 -5.64 31.24 -32.00
N ALA A 65 -4.36 30.90 -31.99
CA ALA A 65 -3.86 29.65 -32.57
C ALA A 65 -4.47 28.44 -31.84
N PHE A 66 -4.50 28.48 -30.51
CA PHE A 66 -5.21 27.49 -29.68
C PHE A 66 -6.69 27.41 -30.05
N ALA A 67 -7.43 28.52 -29.99
CA ALA A 67 -8.88 28.54 -30.19
C ALA A 67 -9.30 28.00 -31.56
N ARG A 68 -8.53 28.32 -32.60
CA ARG A 68 -8.75 27.81 -33.95
C ARG A 68 -8.72 26.28 -33.99
N ASN A 69 -7.68 25.67 -33.43
CA ASN A 69 -7.51 24.23 -33.43
C ASN A 69 -8.44 23.54 -32.41
N PHE A 70 -8.62 24.14 -31.24
CA PHE A 70 -9.39 23.58 -30.13
C PHE A 70 -10.89 23.55 -30.39
N TYR A 71 -11.50 24.62 -30.89
CA TYR A 71 -12.97 24.64 -31.06
C TYR A 71 -13.45 23.74 -32.20
N ASP A 72 -12.63 23.58 -33.24
CA ASP A 72 -12.88 22.63 -34.33
C ASP A 72 -12.83 21.17 -33.83
N GLU A 73 -11.86 20.87 -32.97
CA GLU A 73 -11.66 19.53 -32.41
C GLU A 73 -12.63 19.17 -31.28
N SER A 74 -12.89 20.11 -30.37
CA SER A 74 -13.79 19.92 -29.22
C SER A 74 -15.26 19.85 -29.61
N LYS A 75 -15.65 20.44 -30.76
CA LYS A 75 -17.03 20.50 -31.27
C LYS A 75 -18.03 21.02 -30.22
N GLY A 76 -17.57 21.89 -29.31
CA GLY A 76 -18.38 22.46 -28.23
C GLY A 76 -18.75 21.50 -27.10
N ARG A 77 -18.09 20.33 -26.99
CA ARG A 77 -18.34 19.37 -25.91
C ARG A 77 -17.72 19.79 -24.57
N ILE A 78 -16.67 20.60 -24.61
CA ILE A 78 -15.95 21.08 -23.43
C ILE A 78 -15.53 22.53 -23.67
N SER A 79 -15.61 23.34 -22.61
CA SER A 79 -15.09 24.71 -22.64
C SER A 79 -13.57 24.73 -22.51
N ASP A 80 -12.92 25.80 -22.95
CA ASP A 80 -11.48 25.96 -22.74
C ASP A 80 -11.13 26.09 -21.25
N GLU A 81 -12.02 26.69 -20.46
CA GLU A 81 -11.88 26.82 -19.00
C GLU A 81 -11.89 25.47 -18.26
N GLU A 82 -12.67 24.50 -18.73
CA GLU A 82 -12.67 23.13 -18.21
C GLU A 82 -11.50 22.30 -18.76
N PHE A 83 -11.09 22.56 -20.00
CA PHE A 83 -10.02 21.83 -20.67
C PHE A 83 -8.63 22.12 -20.08
N PHE A 84 -8.32 23.40 -19.84
CA PHE A 84 -6.96 23.79 -19.46
C PHE A 84 -6.43 23.14 -18.16
N PRO A 85 -7.20 23.07 -17.06
CA PRO A 85 -6.74 22.38 -15.85
C PRO A 85 -6.47 20.89 -16.06
N LEU A 86 -7.28 20.23 -16.91
CA LEU A 86 -7.10 18.82 -17.27
C LEU A 86 -5.83 18.64 -18.11
N TRP A 87 -5.57 19.57 -19.03
CA TRP A 87 -4.44 19.51 -19.93
C TRP A 87 -3.10 19.78 -19.21
N GLU A 88 -3.09 20.75 -18.29
CA GLU A 88 -1.92 21.07 -17.46
C GLU A 88 -1.39 19.85 -16.67
N ARG A 89 -2.30 18.96 -16.25
CA ARG A 89 -1.97 17.78 -15.41
C ARG A 89 -2.13 16.45 -16.12
N GLU A 90 -2.18 16.46 -17.46
CA GLU A 90 -2.43 15.27 -18.28
C GLU A 90 -1.47 14.11 -17.94
N GLU A 91 -0.17 14.38 -17.86
CA GLU A 91 0.85 13.34 -17.64
C GLU A 91 0.79 12.77 -16.22
N GLU A 92 0.55 13.64 -15.22
CA GLU A 92 0.39 13.25 -13.82
C GLU A 92 -0.83 12.34 -13.64
N VAL A 93 -1.97 12.72 -14.25
CA VAL A 93 -3.22 11.96 -14.20
C VAL A 93 -3.08 10.61 -14.91
N MET A 94 -2.51 10.59 -16.11
CA MET A 94 -2.33 9.35 -16.88
C MET A 94 -1.45 8.35 -16.12
N THR A 95 -0.32 8.80 -15.60
CA THR A 95 0.63 7.94 -14.89
C THR A 95 0.05 7.44 -13.57
N GLY A 96 -0.59 8.32 -12.80
CA GLY A 96 -1.17 7.92 -11.52
C GLY A 96 -2.34 6.95 -11.68
N LEU A 97 -3.18 7.10 -12.71
CA LEU A 97 -4.28 6.16 -12.96
C LEU A 97 -3.82 4.78 -13.43
N GLN A 98 -2.81 4.72 -14.31
CA GLN A 98 -2.19 3.43 -14.67
C GLN A 98 -1.63 2.72 -13.43
N THR A 99 -0.99 3.50 -12.56
CA THR A 99 -0.46 2.99 -11.29
C THR A 99 -1.58 2.49 -10.38
N MET A 100 -2.66 3.25 -10.22
CA MET A 100 -3.84 2.84 -9.43
C MET A 100 -4.47 1.56 -9.97
N GLN A 101 -4.68 1.45 -11.28
CA GLN A 101 -5.25 0.24 -11.89
C GLN A 101 -4.36 -0.99 -11.64
N SER A 102 -3.03 -0.84 -11.73
CA SER A 102 -2.08 -1.90 -11.38
C SER A 102 -2.21 -2.29 -9.91
N LEU A 103 -2.18 -1.32 -9.01
CA LEU A 103 -2.27 -1.52 -7.56
C LEU A 103 -3.62 -2.16 -7.15
N GLU A 104 -4.73 -1.75 -7.76
CA GLU A 104 -6.04 -2.38 -7.53
C GLU A 104 -6.05 -3.85 -7.99
N GLY A 105 -5.40 -4.15 -9.11
CA GLY A 105 -5.22 -5.51 -9.61
C GLY A 105 -4.39 -6.36 -8.65
N GLU A 106 -3.25 -5.84 -8.21
CA GLU A 106 -2.35 -6.49 -7.24
C GLU A 106 -3.05 -6.71 -5.89
N LYS A 107 -3.79 -5.70 -5.39
CA LYS A 107 -4.59 -5.82 -4.16
C LYS A 107 -5.58 -6.97 -4.24
N LYS A 108 -6.32 -7.11 -5.35
CA LYS A 108 -7.27 -8.21 -5.57
C LYS A 108 -6.58 -9.57 -5.64
N GLN A 109 -5.36 -9.62 -6.18
CA GLN A 109 -4.57 -10.85 -6.20
C GLN A 109 -4.11 -11.22 -4.78
N LEU A 110 -3.53 -10.28 -4.04
CA LEU A 110 -3.10 -10.49 -2.66
C LEU A 110 -4.27 -10.87 -1.75
N GLU A 111 -5.45 -10.29 -1.94
CA GLU A 111 -6.65 -10.65 -1.17
C GLU A 111 -7.02 -12.13 -1.35
N LYS A 112 -6.94 -12.65 -2.59
CA LYS A 112 -7.16 -14.07 -2.87
C LYS A 112 -6.07 -14.95 -2.26
N GLU A 113 -4.80 -14.54 -2.39
CA GLU A 113 -3.68 -15.27 -1.81
C GLU A 113 -3.76 -15.31 -0.28
N LEU A 114 -4.16 -14.21 0.35
CA LEU A 114 -4.34 -14.10 1.80
C LEU A 114 -5.47 -15.01 2.29
N ASP A 115 -6.60 -15.10 1.57
CA ASP A 115 -7.69 -16.04 1.90
C ASP A 115 -7.23 -17.50 1.82
N VAL A 116 -6.49 -17.87 0.77
CA VAL A 116 -5.93 -19.23 0.62
C VAL A 116 -4.95 -19.54 1.75
N VAL A 117 -4.00 -18.63 2.03
CA VAL A 117 -3.00 -18.79 3.09
C VAL A 117 -3.65 -18.86 4.46
N SER A 118 -4.68 -18.05 4.72
CA SER A 118 -5.47 -18.06 5.95
C SER A 118 -6.17 -19.40 6.17
N LYS A 119 -6.79 -19.96 5.12
CA LYS A 119 -7.40 -21.29 5.15
C LYS A 119 -6.36 -22.37 5.44
N GLU A 120 -5.23 -22.36 4.76
CA GLU A 120 -4.15 -23.31 4.98
C GLU A 120 -3.54 -23.24 6.38
N GLU A 121 -3.37 -22.03 6.93
CA GLU A 121 -2.93 -21.84 8.31
C GLU A 121 -3.92 -22.44 9.31
N SER A 122 -5.23 -22.22 9.12
CA SER A 122 -6.27 -22.79 9.99
C SER A 122 -6.29 -24.32 9.92
N MET A 123 -6.14 -24.90 8.73
CA MET A 123 -6.04 -26.35 8.55
C MET A 123 -4.78 -26.92 9.23
N LEU A 124 -3.64 -26.24 9.10
CA LEU A 124 -2.41 -26.64 9.77
C LEU A 124 -2.52 -26.53 11.29
N LYS A 125 -3.20 -25.51 11.79
CA LYS A 125 -3.45 -25.34 13.23
C LYS A 125 -4.30 -26.50 13.77
N ASN A 126 -5.39 -26.86 13.10
CA ASN A 126 -6.18 -28.03 13.48
C ASN A 126 -5.34 -29.31 13.46
N ARG A 127 -4.51 -29.53 12.44
CA ARG A 127 -3.58 -30.68 12.39
C ARG A 127 -2.53 -30.66 13.50
N THR A 128 -2.05 -29.49 13.93
CA THR A 128 -1.15 -29.38 15.08
C THR A 128 -1.84 -29.80 16.36
N GLU A 129 -3.10 -29.39 16.57
CA GLU A 129 -3.89 -29.74 17.75
C GLU A 129 -4.17 -31.26 17.79
N ASP A 130 -4.52 -31.85 16.65
CA ASP A 130 -4.67 -33.30 16.50
C ASP A 130 -3.36 -34.04 16.82
N ALA A 131 -2.23 -33.59 16.27
CA ALA A 131 -0.93 -34.20 16.53
C ALA A 131 -0.50 -34.10 18.01
N VAL A 132 -0.81 -32.98 18.67
CA VAL A 132 -0.59 -32.79 20.11
C VAL A 132 -1.42 -33.80 20.92
N SER A 133 -2.71 -33.93 20.62
CA SER A 133 -3.59 -34.89 21.33
C SER A 133 -3.10 -36.34 21.16
N VAL A 134 -2.65 -36.72 19.96
CA VAL A 134 -2.08 -38.05 19.70
C VAL A 134 -0.78 -38.26 20.48
N ARG A 135 0.10 -37.26 20.54
CA ARG A 135 1.33 -37.33 21.35
C ARG A 135 1.00 -37.50 22.82
N GLU A 136 0.07 -36.73 23.37
CA GLU A 136 -0.33 -36.83 24.77
C GLU A 136 -0.84 -38.23 25.09
N ASN A 137 -1.71 -38.78 24.25
CA ASN A 137 -2.20 -40.15 24.38
C ASN A 137 -1.06 -41.19 24.35
N LYS A 138 -0.14 -41.10 23.38
CA LYS A 138 1.01 -42.03 23.28
C LYS A 138 1.98 -41.87 24.47
N GLN A 139 2.13 -40.66 24.99
CA GLN A 139 2.98 -40.36 26.15
C GLN A 139 2.39 -40.92 27.44
N VAL A 140 1.07 -40.84 27.62
CA VAL A 140 0.36 -41.45 28.75
C VAL A 140 0.47 -42.97 28.70
N ILE A 141 0.23 -43.60 27.54
CA ILE A 141 0.38 -45.06 27.36
C ILE A 141 1.81 -45.52 27.64
N PHE A 142 2.82 -44.77 27.18
CA PHE A 142 4.21 -45.11 27.46
C PHE A 142 4.53 -45.03 28.96
N ARG A 143 4.07 -43.97 29.64
CA ARG A 143 4.30 -43.80 31.09
C ARG A 143 3.58 -44.87 31.90
N SER A 144 2.33 -45.21 31.56
CA SER A 144 1.59 -46.25 32.27
C SER A 144 2.22 -47.63 32.09
N PHE A 145 2.70 -47.96 30.89
CA PHE A 145 3.38 -49.23 30.63
C PHE A 145 4.70 -49.36 31.41
N VAL A 146 5.48 -48.28 31.50
CA VAL A 146 6.71 -48.25 32.32
C VAL A 146 6.37 -48.45 33.80
N CYS A 147 5.35 -47.77 34.33
CA CYS A 147 4.92 -47.97 35.71
C CYS A 147 4.47 -49.41 35.98
N MET A 148 3.68 -50.02 35.08
CA MET A 148 3.25 -51.42 35.20
C MET A 148 4.43 -52.39 35.16
N ALA A 149 5.43 -52.15 34.30
CA ALA A 149 6.62 -52.99 34.22
C ALA A 149 7.43 -52.93 35.53
N VAL A 150 7.57 -51.74 36.12
CA VAL A 150 8.28 -51.56 37.40
C VAL A 150 7.54 -52.23 38.54
N THR A 151 6.21 -52.06 38.66
CA THR A 151 5.43 -52.71 39.72
C THR A 151 5.46 -54.22 39.60
N ALA A 152 5.36 -54.77 38.39
CA ALA A 152 5.49 -56.21 38.15
C ALA A 152 6.88 -56.75 38.56
N LEU A 153 7.94 -56.00 38.27
CA LEU A 153 9.30 -56.38 38.64
C LEU A 153 9.49 -56.37 40.17
N VAL A 154 8.97 -55.36 40.87
CA VAL A 154 8.99 -55.28 42.34
C VAL A 154 8.21 -56.45 42.95
N LEU A 155 7.01 -56.76 42.46
CA LEU A 155 6.22 -57.89 42.94
C LEU A 155 6.93 -59.24 42.70
N ALA A 156 7.58 -59.41 41.55
CA ALA A 156 8.36 -60.61 41.25
C ALA A 156 9.54 -60.78 42.21
N VAL A 157 10.26 -59.69 42.53
CA VAL A 157 11.35 -59.70 43.52
C VAL A 157 10.82 -60.10 44.90
N ILE A 158 9.72 -59.48 45.35
CA ILE A 158 9.09 -59.80 46.65
C ILE A 158 8.66 -61.27 46.70
N ALA A 159 8.04 -61.79 45.64
CA ALA A 159 7.60 -63.18 45.58
C ALA A 159 8.77 -64.17 45.66
N VAL A 160 9.90 -63.88 45.00
CA VAL A 160 11.10 -64.72 45.08
C VAL A 160 11.67 -64.75 46.51
N PHE A 161 11.69 -63.60 47.20
CA PHE A 161 12.16 -63.52 48.59
C PHE A 161 11.20 -64.19 49.59
N TYR A 162 9.88 -64.08 49.39
CA TYR A 162 8.89 -64.59 50.34
C TYR A 162 8.58 -66.09 50.17
N PHE A 163 8.66 -66.62 48.95
CA PHE A 163 8.31 -68.02 48.65
C PHE A 163 9.52 -68.95 48.44
N GLU A 164 10.75 -68.48 48.64
CA GLU A 164 11.99 -69.27 48.46
C GLU A 164 12.03 -70.08 47.14
N LEU A 165 11.53 -69.48 46.05
CA LEU A 165 11.37 -70.19 44.77
C LEU A 165 12.74 -70.61 44.20
N PRO A 166 12.91 -71.86 43.70
CA PRO A 166 14.14 -72.30 43.07
C PRO A 166 14.30 -71.66 41.69
N VAL A 167 14.89 -70.46 41.66
CA VAL A 167 15.06 -69.59 40.48
C VAL A 167 15.75 -70.31 39.31
N ARG A 168 16.59 -71.29 39.60
CA ARG A 168 17.42 -72.02 38.62
C ARG A 168 16.60 -72.78 37.57
N SER A 169 15.39 -73.23 37.89
CA SER A 169 14.53 -74.00 36.98
C SER A 169 13.75 -73.12 35.99
N PHE A 170 13.59 -71.83 36.29
CA PHE A 170 12.73 -70.91 35.52
C PHE A 170 13.50 -69.83 34.75
N LEU A 171 14.84 -69.90 34.72
CA LEU A 171 15.71 -68.90 34.08
C LEU A 171 15.34 -68.60 32.62
N TRP A 172 15.02 -69.61 31.82
CA TRP A 172 14.64 -69.42 30.41
C TRP A 172 13.30 -68.70 30.26
N GLN A 173 12.34 -68.94 31.16
CA GLN A 173 11.03 -68.27 31.14
C GLN A 173 11.16 -66.79 31.53
N ILE A 174 11.99 -66.50 32.54
CA ILE A 174 12.30 -65.12 32.96
C ILE A 174 12.97 -64.36 31.81
N ALA A 175 13.97 -64.98 31.15
CA ALA A 175 14.64 -64.39 30.00
C ALA A 175 13.67 -64.09 28.84
N ALA A 176 12.74 -65.00 28.54
CA ALA A 176 11.72 -64.81 27.51
C ALA A 176 10.79 -63.62 27.84
N VAL A 177 10.33 -63.49 29.08
CA VAL A 177 9.47 -62.37 29.53
C VAL A 177 10.22 -61.04 29.43
N VAL A 178 11.49 -61.00 29.84
CA VAL A 178 12.33 -59.78 29.75
C VAL A 178 12.49 -59.33 28.30
N ILE A 179 12.74 -60.26 27.36
CA ILE A 179 12.87 -59.94 25.93
C ILE A 179 11.56 -59.38 25.38
N VAL A 180 10.41 -59.97 25.72
CA VAL A 180 9.09 -59.48 25.27
C VAL A 180 8.81 -58.07 25.82
N VAL A 181 9.06 -57.83 27.11
CA VAL A 181 8.90 -56.49 27.71
C VAL A 181 9.82 -55.47 27.04
N PHE A 182 11.07 -55.84 26.77
CA PHE A 182 12.02 -54.98 26.06
C PHE A 182 11.55 -54.64 24.65
N LEU A 183 11.09 -55.63 23.87
CA LEU A 183 10.52 -55.41 22.54
C LEU A 183 9.30 -54.47 22.59
N CYS A 184 8.36 -54.70 23.51
CA CYS A 184 7.21 -53.81 23.70
C CYS A 184 7.64 -52.37 24.04
N LEU A 185 8.64 -52.18 24.92
CA LEU A 185 9.16 -50.86 25.24
C LEU A 185 9.81 -50.17 24.03
N THR A 186 10.57 -50.90 23.22
CA THR A 186 11.18 -50.33 22.00
C THR A 186 10.13 -49.89 20.99
N ILE A 187 9.06 -50.67 20.80
CA ILE A 187 7.94 -50.32 19.89
C ILE A 187 7.21 -49.08 20.40
N LEU A 188 6.87 -49.03 21.69
CA LEU A 188 6.20 -47.87 22.29
C LEU A 188 7.08 -46.61 22.24
N TYR A 189 8.39 -46.77 22.46
CA TYR A 189 9.35 -45.68 22.32
C TYR A 189 9.43 -45.15 20.89
N GLN A 190 9.50 -46.03 19.88
CA GLN A 190 9.48 -45.63 18.47
C GLN A 190 8.18 -44.90 18.11
N ASN A 191 7.03 -45.38 18.59
CA ASN A 191 5.73 -44.75 18.34
C ASN A 191 5.63 -43.36 18.99
N LYS A 192 6.14 -43.21 20.22
CA LYS A 192 6.24 -41.90 20.89
C LYS A 192 7.16 -40.96 20.12
N LYS A 193 8.33 -41.45 19.66
CA LYS A 193 9.29 -40.67 18.88
C LYS A 193 8.67 -40.18 17.57
N LYS A 194 7.97 -41.06 16.83
CA LYS A 194 7.24 -40.70 15.61
C LYS A 194 6.17 -39.62 15.84
N ALA A 195 5.39 -39.73 16.93
CA ALA A 195 4.38 -38.73 17.28
C ALA A 195 5.01 -37.36 17.61
N MET A 196 6.15 -37.35 18.30
CA MET A 196 6.90 -36.12 18.62
C MET A 196 7.50 -35.46 17.37
N GLU A 197 8.05 -36.25 16.45
CA GLU A 197 8.58 -35.75 15.17
C GLU A 197 7.45 -35.16 14.30
N ALA A 198 6.28 -35.81 14.26
CA ALA A 198 5.12 -35.32 13.54
C ALA A 198 4.62 -33.97 14.10
N GLU A 199 4.47 -33.82 15.42
CA GLU A 199 4.11 -32.54 16.02
C GLU A 199 5.13 -31.44 15.70
N LYS A 200 6.43 -31.74 15.84
CA LYS A 200 7.48 -30.75 15.56
C LYS A 200 7.43 -30.30 14.10
N PHE A 201 7.17 -31.23 13.17
CA PHE A 201 6.98 -30.92 11.76
C PHE A 201 5.77 -30.00 11.54
N TYR A 202 4.61 -30.32 12.08
CA TYR A 202 3.41 -29.49 11.93
C TYR A 202 3.57 -28.10 12.57
N ARG A 203 4.22 -28.02 13.74
CA ARG A 203 4.51 -26.74 14.41
C ARG A 203 5.46 -25.89 13.58
N MET A 204 6.49 -26.50 12.98
CA MET A 204 7.41 -25.80 12.08
C MET A 204 6.70 -25.30 10.82
N MET A 205 5.87 -26.14 10.20
CA MET A 205 5.10 -25.80 9.00
C MET A 205 4.08 -24.69 9.28
N SER A 206 3.36 -24.75 10.40
CA SER A 206 2.44 -23.72 10.86
C SER A 206 3.17 -22.38 11.11
N GLY A 207 4.34 -22.42 11.75
CA GLY A 207 5.17 -21.22 11.97
C GLY A 207 5.60 -20.55 10.67
N HIS A 208 6.06 -21.33 9.69
CA HIS A 208 6.43 -20.82 8.36
C HIS A 208 5.23 -20.24 7.62
N LYS A 209 4.07 -20.90 7.71
CA LYS A 209 2.85 -20.42 7.06
C LYS A 209 2.36 -19.11 7.67
N HIS A 210 2.42 -18.99 8.99
CA HIS A 210 2.10 -17.79 9.71
C HIS A 210 3.04 -16.62 9.36
N SER A 211 4.36 -16.85 9.26
CA SER A 211 5.28 -15.80 8.79
C SER A 211 5.01 -15.36 7.34
N SER A 212 4.61 -16.32 6.48
CA SER A 212 4.27 -16.02 5.10
C SER A 212 2.99 -15.17 5.01
N ARG A 213 1.99 -15.48 5.84
CA ARG A 213 0.77 -14.66 5.98
C ARG A 213 1.10 -13.24 6.43
N ALA A 214 1.88 -13.09 7.50
CA ALA A 214 2.22 -11.78 8.04
C ALA A 214 2.96 -10.90 7.01
N ARG A 215 3.77 -11.52 6.15
CA ARG A 215 4.39 -10.83 5.01
C ARG A 215 3.36 -10.36 3.99
N LEU A 216 2.46 -11.25 3.54
CA LEU A 216 1.40 -10.89 2.58
C LEU A 216 0.46 -9.80 3.14
N GLU A 217 0.17 -9.84 4.44
CA GLU A 217 -0.63 -8.83 5.12
C GLU A 217 0.09 -7.47 5.18
N SER A 218 1.40 -7.48 5.41
CA SER A 218 2.25 -6.29 5.29
C SER A 218 2.21 -5.72 3.87
N ASP A 219 2.43 -6.55 2.84
CA ASP A 219 2.43 -6.12 1.44
C ASP A 219 1.04 -5.58 1.04
N PHE A 220 -0.04 -6.20 1.54
CA PHE A 220 -1.41 -5.73 1.33
C PHE A 220 -1.65 -4.35 1.96
N GLN A 221 -1.14 -4.10 3.17
CA GLN A 221 -1.21 -2.79 3.81
C GLN A 221 -0.44 -1.73 3.04
N ASP A 222 0.73 -2.07 2.49
CA ASP A 222 1.53 -1.13 1.70
C ASP A 222 0.78 -0.70 0.44
N ILE A 223 0.22 -1.66 -0.32
CA ILE A 223 -0.61 -1.37 -1.50
C ILE A 223 -1.87 -0.58 -1.11
N ALA A 224 -2.50 -0.91 0.02
CA ALA A 224 -3.67 -0.17 0.50
C ALA A 224 -3.34 1.29 0.84
N ASN A 225 -2.17 1.54 1.42
CA ASN A 225 -1.70 2.89 1.73
C ASN A 225 -1.36 3.67 0.45
N ASP A 226 -0.71 3.04 -0.53
CA ASP A 226 -0.45 3.65 -1.84
C ASP A 226 -1.75 4.01 -2.56
N LEU A 227 -2.74 3.11 -2.56
CA LEU A 227 -4.05 3.40 -3.13
C LEU A 227 -4.74 4.56 -2.38
N LYS A 228 -4.70 4.58 -1.04
CA LYS A 228 -5.25 5.70 -0.25
C LYS A 228 -4.59 7.03 -0.64
N PHE A 229 -3.28 7.04 -0.83
CA PHE A 229 -2.54 8.21 -1.30
C PHE A 229 -3.04 8.69 -2.66
N TYR A 230 -3.11 7.80 -3.65
CA TYR A 230 -3.57 8.18 -4.98
C TYR A 230 -5.03 8.62 -5.00
N TYR A 231 -5.94 7.91 -4.31
CA TYR A 231 -7.34 8.33 -4.25
C TYR A 231 -7.49 9.73 -3.65
N GLU A 232 -6.84 10.03 -2.52
CA GLU A 232 -6.92 11.38 -1.94
C GLU A 232 -6.29 12.43 -2.86
N LYS A 233 -5.14 12.11 -3.49
CA LYS A 233 -4.51 12.98 -4.48
C LYS A 233 -5.47 13.31 -5.63
N PHE A 234 -6.13 12.32 -6.21
CA PHE A 234 -7.04 12.51 -7.34
C PHE A 234 -8.40 13.08 -6.93
N GLU A 235 -8.90 12.80 -5.73
CA GLU A 235 -10.14 13.37 -5.19
C GLU A 235 -9.99 14.84 -4.83
N VAL A 236 -8.92 15.18 -4.11
CA VAL A 236 -8.79 16.48 -3.45
C VAL A 236 -8.07 17.48 -4.34
N LEU A 237 -6.94 17.10 -4.94
CA LEU A 237 -6.18 18.03 -5.77
C LEU A 237 -6.79 18.18 -7.15
N LEU A 238 -7.39 17.10 -7.65
CA LEU A 238 -7.77 16.98 -9.05
C LEU A 238 -9.29 16.84 -9.24
N SER A 239 -10.03 16.51 -8.17
CA SER A 239 -11.47 16.28 -8.23
C SER A 239 -11.90 15.25 -9.28
N TYR A 240 -11.04 14.28 -9.62
CA TYR A 240 -11.29 13.24 -10.62
C TYR A 240 -11.52 11.88 -9.97
N ILE A 241 -12.75 11.39 -9.99
CA ILE A 241 -13.08 10.00 -9.58
C ILE A 241 -14.21 9.41 -10.42
N SER A 242 -15.12 10.23 -10.97
CA SER A 242 -16.28 9.68 -11.67
C SER A 242 -15.96 9.17 -13.07
N GLU A 243 -16.71 8.18 -13.54
CA GLU A 243 -16.62 7.65 -14.92
C GLU A 243 -16.85 8.75 -15.97
N GLU A 244 -17.72 9.71 -15.67
CA GLU A 244 -17.98 10.87 -16.54
C GLU A 244 -16.76 11.78 -16.66
N GLN A 245 -16.07 12.06 -15.55
CA GLN A 245 -14.83 12.84 -15.55
C GLN A 245 -13.70 12.11 -16.26
N TRP A 246 -13.67 10.78 -16.17
CA TRP A 246 -12.73 9.96 -16.93
C TRP A 246 -12.98 10.04 -18.43
N ASN A 247 -14.23 9.86 -18.86
CA ASN A 247 -14.60 10.01 -20.26
C ASN A 247 -14.29 11.42 -20.80
N LEU A 248 -14.46 12.45 -19.96
CA LEU A 248 -14.05 13.81 -20.28
C LEU A 248 -12.54 13.92 -20.43
N PHE A 249 -11.76 13.34 -19.52
CA PHE A 249 -10.30 13.34 -19.57
C PHE A 249 -9.76 12.59 -20.79
N GLU A 250 -10.28 11.40 -21.11
CA GLU A 250 -9.90 10.67 -22.33
C GLU A 250 -10.17 11.50 -23.59
N PHE A 251 -11.30 12.21 -23.62
CA PHE A 251 -11.61 13.14 -24.69
C PHE A 251 -10.61 14.31 -24.73
N CYS A 252 -10.24 14.88 -23.59
CA CYS A 252 -9.21 15.91 -23.51
C CYS A 252 -7.86 15.42 -24.03
N MET A 253 -7.45 14.18 -23.75
CA MET A 253 -6.20 13.62 -24.27
C MET A 253 -6.20 13.46 -25.80
N GLN A 254 -7.36 13.12 -26.37
CA GLN A 254 -7.49 13.08 -27.83
C GLN A 254 -7.33 14.47 -28.45
N ILE A 255 -7.81 15.52 -27.78
CA ILE A 255 -7.63 16.90 -28.23
C ILE A 255 -6.19 17.35 -28.00
N SER A 256 -5.61 17.13 -26.82
CA SER A 256 -4.25 17.55 -26.49
C SER A 256 -3.23 16.95 -27.46
N SER A 257 -3.36 15.66 -27.78
CA SER A 257 -2.47 14.98 -28.74
C SER A 257 -2.54 15.58 -30.14
N ARG A 258 -3.71 16.08 -30.56
CA ARG A 258 -3.86 16.81 -31.83
C ARG A 258 -3.29 18.22 -31.74
N LEU A 259 -3.54 18.93 -30.65
CA LEU A 259 -2.98 20.27 -30.42
C LEU A 259 -1.44 20.25 -30.40
N ARG A 260 -0.83 19.20 -29.82
CA ARG A 260 0.62 18.99 -29.81
C ARG A 260 1.22 18.83 -31.22
N LEU A 261 0.40 18.49 -32.23
CA LEU A 261 0.83 18.36 -33.64
C LEU A 261 0.69 19.68 -34.43
N CYS A 262 0.06 20.71 -33.86
CA CYS A 262 -0.13 22.01 -34.51
C CYS A 262 1.14 22.86 -34.40
N GLU A 263 1.87 23.01 -35.50
CA GLU A 263 3.12 23.79 -35.55
C GLU A 263 2.90 25.28 -35.23
N ASP A 264 1.79 25.86 -35.69
CA ASP A 264 1.43 27.28 -35.44
C ASP A 264 1.19 27.58 -33.95
N MET A 265 0.57 26.64 -33.25
CA MET A 265 0.38 26.71 -31.80
C MET A 265 1.71 26.58 -31.05
N LYS A 266 2.61 25.70 -31.53
CA LYS A 266 3.92 25.52 -30.91
C LYS A 266 4.80 26.76 -31.07
N GLU A 267 4.91 27.29 -32.28
CA GLU A 267 5.70 28.50 -32.55
C GLU A 267 5.19 29.69 -31.71
N SER A 268 3.89 29.92 -31.69
CA SER A 268 3.30 31.01 -30.89
C SER A 268 3.41 30.78 -29.38
N GLY A 269 3.43 29.53 -28.93
CA GLY A 269 3.69 29.15 -27.54
C GLY A 269 5.12 29.43 -27.12
N ASP A 270 6.09 29.01 -27.94
CA ASP A 270 7.53 29.24 -27.69
C ASP A 270 7.84 30.74 -27.62
N GLU A 271 7.29 31.53 -28.55
CA GLU A 271 7.43 33.00 -28.52
C GLU A 271 6.83 33.64 -27.27
N LEU A 272 5.69 33.14 -26.79
CA LEU A 272 5.05 33.63 -25.57
C LEU A 272 5.90 33.29 -24.34
N VAL A 273 6.37 32.05 -24.23
CA VAL A 273 7.24 31.61 -23.12
C VAL A 273 8.53 32.42 -23.08
N ASP A 274 9.12 32.73 -24.23
CA ASP A 274 10.32 33.57 -24.31
C ASP A 274 10.09 34.98 -23.75
N VAL A 275 8.95 35.60 -24.04
CA VAL A 275 8.60 36.91 -23.49
C VAL A 275 8.35 36.81 -21.98
N LEU A 276 7.61 35.80 -21.52
CA LEU A 276 7.32 35.60 -20.10
C LEU A 276 8.60 35.33 -19.29
N ASN A 277 9.57 34.59 -19.86
CA ASN A 277 10.88 34.38 -19.26
C ASN A 277 11.68 35.68 -19.13
N LYS A 278 11.62 36.56 -20.13
CA LYS A 278 12.26 37.89 -20.06
C LYS A 278 11.64 38.77 -18.96
N CYS A 279 10.35 38.61 -18.69
CA CYS A 279 9.65 39.27 -17.59
C CYS A 279 10.02 38.70 -16.20
N GLY A 280 10.77 37.60 -16.13
CA GLY A 280 11.21 37.00 -14.86
C GLY A 280 10.14 36.15 -14.18
N LEU A 281 9.17 35.62 -14.93
CA LEU A 281 8.18 34.70 -14.38
C LEU A 281 8.84 33.38 -13.98
N LYS A 282 8.45 32.85 -12.83
CA LYS A 282 8.95 31.58 -12.28
C LYS A 282 8.41 30.37 -13.02
N GLN A 283 7.16 30.43 -13.49
CA GLN A 283 6.48 29.32 -14.17
C GLN A 283 5.92 29.75 -15.54
N ALA A 284 6.76 30.36 -16.38
CA ALA A 284 6.40 30.87 -17.70
C ALA A 284 5.60 29.86 -18.56
N GLU A 285 6.03 28.60 -18.61
CA GLU A 285 5.35 27.53 -19.38
C GLU A 285 3.94 27.23 -18.87
N SER A 286 3.70 27.31 -17.55
CA SER A 286 2.37 27.02 -16.97
C SER A 286 1.29 28.02 -17.44
N TRP A 287 1.71 29.22 -17.85
CA TRP A 287 0.80 30.25 -18.35
C TRP A 287 0.24 29.96 -19.74
N LEU A 288 0.81 28.99 -20.47
CA LEU A 288 0.24 28.46 -21.71
C LEU A 288 -1.12 27.78 -21.50
N TYR A 289 -1.40 27.31 -20.28
CA TYR A 289 -2.70 26.77 -19.90
C TYR A 289 -3.67 27.85 -19.43
N TYR A 290 -3.23 29.10 -19.22
CA TYR A 290 -4.10 30.19 -18.77
C TYR A 290 -3.87 31.48 -19.57
N PRO A 291 -3.86 31.44 -20.92
CA PRO A 291 -3.41 32.58 -21.72
C PRO A 291 -4.32 33.81 -21.57
N LYS A 292 -5.62 33.61 -21.33
CA LYS A 292 -6.57 34.70 -21.07
C LYS A 292 -6.24 35.50 -19.81
N ALA A 293 -5.65 34.87 -18.78
CA ALA A 293 -5.28 35.57 -17.55
C ALA A 293 -4.15 36.60 -17.76
N LEU A 294 -3.36 36.44 -18.84
CA LEU A 294 -2.28 37.36 -19.17
C LEU A 294 -2.81 38.71 -19.68
N PHE A 295 -3.90 38.73 -20.46
CA PHE A 295 -4.41 39.94 -21.12
C PHE A 295 -5.82 40.39 -20.72
N ASP A 296 -6.60 39.55 -20.04
CA ASP A 296 -7.98 39.87 -19.64
C ASP A 296 -8.09 39.97 -18.11
N VAL A 297 -8.41 41.17 -17.61
CA VAL A 297 -8.44 41.49 -16.18
C VAL A 297 -9.46 40.63 -15.42
N PRO A 298 -10.75 40.55 -15.83
CA PRO A 298 -11.70 39.58 -15.29
C PRO A 298 -11.17 38.15 -15.18
N LYS A 299 -10.54 37.62 -16.23
CA LYS A 299 -10.01 36.25 -16.23
C LYS A 299 -8.80 36.08 -15.31
N ARG A 300 -7.98 37.13 -15.17
CA ARG A 300 -6.90 37.17 -14.19
C ARG A 300 -7.42 37.10 -12.75
N ILE A 301 -8.50 37.84 -12.44
CA ILE A 301 -9.15 37.80 -11.13
C ILE A 301 -9.68 36.40 -10.83
N THR A 302 -10.42 35.79 -11.76
CA THR A 302 -10.92 34.41 -11.61
C THR A 302 -9.78 33.41 -11.42
N CYS A 303 -8.67 33.57 -12.15
CA CYS A 303 -7.49 32.72 -12.00
C CYS A 303 -6.91 32.84 -10.58
N ARG A 304 -6.81 34.06 -10.05
CA ARG A 304 -6.34 34.33 -8.68
C ARG A 304 -7.25 33.72 -7.63
N GLU A 305 -8.56 33.93 -7.74
CA GLU A 305 -9.56 33.36 -6.81
C GLU A 305 -9.44 31.83 -6.76
N ARG A 306 -9.32 31.18 -7.92
CA ARG A 306 -9.10 29.73 -8.00
C ARG A 306 -7.79 29.29 -7.32
N LEU A 307 -6.71 30.06 -7.47
CA LEU A 307 -5.44 29.78 -6.78
C LEU A 307 -5.56 30.00 -5.26
N ASP A 308 -6.33 31.00 -4.82
CA ASP A 308 -6.63 31.24 -3.40
C ASP A 308 -7.44 30.09 -2.79
N ASP A 309 -8.51 29.66 -3.46
CA ASP A 309 -9.34 28.54 -3.01
C ASP A 309 -8.53 27.24 -2.92
N ARG A 310 -7.67 26.97 -3.90
CA ARG A 310 -6.78 25.80 -3.90
C ARG A 310 -5.72 25.86 -2.81
N GLU A 311 -5.07 27.01 -2.60
CA GLU A 311 -4.11 27.17 -1.49
C GLU A 311 -4.79 26.91 -0.14
N ASN A 312 -5.99 27.47 0.06
CA ASN A 312 -6.76 27.29 1.29
C ASN A 312 -7.13 25.81 1.52
N LEU A 313 -7.57 25.11 0.47
CA LEU A 313 -7.89 23.68 0.55
C LEU A 313 -6.64 22.86 0.90
N CYS A 314 -5.52 23.09 0.21
CA CYS A 314 -4.26 22.37 0.45
C CYS A 314 -3.73 22.65 1.86
N ALA A 315 -3.79 23.90 2.34
CA ALA A 315 -3.35 24.27 3.68
C ALA A 315 -4.21 23.62 4.77
N GLN A 316 -5.52 23.52 4.57
CA GLN A 316 -6.41 22.81 5.51
C GLN A 316 -6.08 21.31 5.59
N ARG A 317 -5.76 20.70 4.46
CA ARG A 317 -5.38 19.28 4.38
C ARG A 317 -4.02 19.04 4.99
N LEU A 318 -3.02 19.86 4.68
CA LEU A 318 -1.70 19.83 5.30
C LEU A 318 -1.81 19.85 6.83
N MET A 319 -2.52 20.82 7.40
CA MET A 319 -2.74 20.92 8.85
C MET A 319 -3.49 19.73 9.43
N ARG A 320 -4.31 19.02 8.64
CA ARG A 320 -4.97 17.79 9.11
C ARG A 320 -3.95 16.66 9.22
N HIS A 321 -3.14 16.42 8.19
CA HIS A 321 -2.14 15.35 8.18
C HIS A 321 -1.04 15.61 9.21
N GLU A 322 -0.58 16.85 9.38
CA GLU A 322 0.36 17.22 10.44
C GLU A 322 -0.17 16.89 11.84
N ARG A 323 -1.46 17.15 12.10
CA ARG A 323 -2.10 16.80 13.38
C ARG A 323 -2.19 15.30 13.61
N GLU A 324 -2.46 14.51 12.57
CA GLU A 324 -2.45 13.05 12.69
C GLU A 324 -1.04 12.52 12.98
N ILE A 325 0.00 13.09 12.36
CA ILE A 325 1.40 12.78 12.66
C ILE A 325 1.73 13.10 14.12
N GLU A 326 1.34 14.28 14.62
CA GLU A 326 1.56 14.68 16.01
C GLU A 326 0.86 13.75 17.00
N LYS A 327 -0.39 13.37 16.70
CA LYS A 327 -1.16 12.45 17.54
C LYS A 327 -0.52 11.07 17.60
N ASN A 328 -0.12 10.53 16.45
CA ASN A 328 0.54 9.22 16.38
C ASN A 328 1.92 9.23 17.06
N LYS A 329 2.60 10.39 17.15
CA LYS A 329 3.84 10.55 17.93
C LYS A 329 3.63 10.58 19.45
N ILE A 330 2.46 11.00 19.92
CA ILE A 330 2.12 11.06 21.36
C ILE A 330 1.69 9.69 21.89
N ASP A 331 1.11 8.86 21.03
CA ASP A 331 0.61 7.52 21.37
C ASP A 331 1.69 6.41 21.34
N ILE A 332 2.93 6.73 20.95
CA ILE A 332 4.14 5.88 21.02
C ILE A 332 4.93 6.20 22.30
#